data_AF-A0A8T3YHZ3-F1
#
_entry.id   AF-A0A8T3YHZ3-F1
#
_cell.length_a   1.000
_cell.length_b   1.000
_cell.length_c   1.000
_cell.angle_alpha   90.00
_cell.angle_beta   90.00
_cell.angle_gamma   90.00
#
_symmetry.space_group_name_H-M   'P 1'
#
loop_
_entity.id
_entity.type
_entity.pdbx_description
1 polymer ?
#
loop_
_entity_poly.entity_id
_entity_poly.type
_entity_poly.pdbx_seq_one_letter_code
_entity_poly.pdbx_strand_id
1 'polypeptide(L)'
;MNVFPYLYEFVSLLFEVPEARRDVRSVILFGSVAMGEQGKESDIDVFIDTPETRVKAVEMVVKDAEKRFDVIEKKWSVKGRLLPIRTIVGDLTSSRWSAVRSDMISTGIMLFGKFERMPEKLRHYALFSYSLSGLFQRDKMRLLRTLFGYSSKKKDRTYVHEGLLTAIGGAKFYGNALLVPIEKSREVQKLFASSKITPHIREVWIRE
;
A
#
# COMPACT_ATOMS: atom_id res chain seq x y z
N MET A 1 4.59 -16.59 6.26
CA MET A 1 3.30 -17.31 6.22
C MET A 1 2.43 -16.60 5.19
N ASN A 2 1.82 -17.33 4.27
CA ASN A 2 0.89 -16.73 3.31
C ASN A 2 -0.44 -16.46 4.04
N VAL A 3 -0.85 -15.19 4.14
CA VAL A 3 -2.06 -14.76 4.85
C VAL A 3 -3.33 -14.87 3.99
N PHE A 4 -3.19 -15.06 2.67
CA PHE A 4 -4.33 -15.08 1.75
C PHE A 4 -5.31 -16.23 2.03
N PRO A 5 -4.88 -17.49 2.27
CA PRO A 5 -5.82 -18.56 2.61
C PRO A 5 -6.66 -18.26 3.85
N TYR A 6 -6.04 -17.65 4.86
CA TYR A 6 -6.70 -17.20 6.08
C TYR A 6 -7.73 -16.10 5.80
N LEU A 7 -7.37 -15.11 4.98
CA LEU A 7 -8.27 -14.05 4.54
C LEU A 7 -9.44 -14.58 3.69
N TYR A 8 -9.19 -15.52 2.79
CA TYR A 8 -10.25 -16.11 1.96
C TYR A 8 -11.24 -16.95 2.78
N GLU A 9 -10.81 -17.56 3.88
CA GLU A 9 -11.74 -18.24 4.80
C GLU A 9 -12.64 -17.23 5.52
N PHE A 10 -12.11 -16.09 5.97
CA PHE A 10 -12.92 -14.99 6.50
C PHE A 10 -13.91 -14.44 5.46
N VAL A 11 -13.43 -14.17 4.24
CA VAL A 11 -14.28 -13.69 3.13
C VAL A 11 -15.36 -14.71 2.80
N SER A 12 -15.06 -16.01 2.85
CA SER A 12 -16.06 -17.07 2.66
C SER A 12 -17.18 -16.97 3.69
N LEU A 13 -16.86 -16.82 4.98
CA LEU A 13 -17.87 -16.68 6.05
C LEU A 13 -18.74 -15.45 5.86
N LEU A 14 -18.14 -14.32 5.48
CA LEU A 14 -18.86 -13.10 5.17
C LEU A 14 -19.94 -13.36 4.10
N PHE A 15 -19.59 -14.07 3.04
CA PHE A 15 -20.50 -14.39 1.94
C PHE A 15 -21.42 -15.59 2.19
N GLU A 16 -21.39 -16.24 3.35
CA GLU A 16 -22.44 -17.22 3.68
C GLU A 16 -23.79 -16.53 3.93
N VAL A 17 -23.76 -15.25 4.33
CA VAL A 17 -24.94 -14.46 4.63
C VAL A 17 -25.48 -13.77 3.36
N PRO A 18 -26.77 -13.91 3.02
CA PRO A 18 -27.35 -13.35 1.78
C PRO A 18 -27.21 -11.84 1.65
N GLU A 19 -27.32 -11.11 2.76
CA GLU A 19 -27.19 -9.65 2.83
C GLU A 19 -25.81 -9.21 2.34
N ALA A 20 -24.74 -9.90 2.75
CA ALA A 20 -23.39 -9.60 2.28
C ALA A 20 -23.25 -9.82 0.77
N ARG A 21 -23.80 -10.91 0.22
CA ARG A 21 -23.75 -11.19 -1.23
C ARG A 21 -24.43 -10.11 -2.06
N ARG A 22 -25.49 -9.50 -1.52
CA ARG A 22 -26.25 -8.46 -2.21
C ARG A 22 -25.63 -7.09 -2.07
N ASP A 23 -25.17 -6.75 -0.87
CA ASP A 23 -24.89 -5.37 -0.49
C ASP A 23 -23.38 -5.04 -0.48
N VAL A 24 -22.49 -6.04 -0.38
CA VAL A 24 -21.04 -5.84 -0.49
C VAL A 24 -20.62 -5.72 -1.96
N ARG A 25 -20.02 -4.60 -2.32
CA ARG A 25 -19.49 -4.32 -3.67
C ARG A 25 -18.08 -4.86 -3.86
N SER A 26 -17.22 -4.66 -2.87
CA SER A 26 -15.84 -5.16 -2.89
C SER A 26 -15.30 -5.37 -1.47
N VAL A 27 -14.29 -6.24 -1.36
CA VAL A 27 -13.49 -6.46 -0.16
C VAL A 27 -12.03 -6.22 -0.54
N ILE A 28 -11.39 -5.27 0.13
CA ILE A 28 -10.07 -4.77 -0.22
C ILE A 28 -9.15 -4.93 0.98
N LEU A 29 -8.08 -5.70 0.82
CA LEU A 29 -6.97 -5.74 1.75
C LEU A 29 -6.10 -4.50 1.53
N PHE A 30 -5.76 -3.76 2.58
CA PHE A 30 -4.91 -2.58 2.48
C PHE A 30 -3.90 -2.52 3.62
N GLY A 31 -3.12 -1.44 3.67
CA GLY A 31 -2.13 -1.23 4.73
C GLY A 31 -0.89 -2.10 4.60
N SER A 32 -0.24 -2.38 5.74
CA SER A 32 1.11 -2.96 5.77
C SER A 32 1.21 -4.35 5.13
N VAL A 33 0.14 -5.13 5.21
CA VAL A 33 0.04 -6.48 4.62
C VAL A 33 -0.02 -6.40 3.10
N ALA A 34 -0.83 -5.49 2.55
CA ALA A 34 -0.93 -5.29 1.11
C ALA A 34 0.40 -4.83 0.48
N MET A 35 1.17 -4.03 1.24
CA MET A 35 2.50 -3.55 0.83
C MET A 35 3.64 -4.56 1.06
N GLY A 36 3.38 -5.71 1.70
CA GLY A 36 4.42 -6.68 2.06
C GLY A 36 5.39 -6.21 3.15
N GLU A 37 5.04 -5.16 3.90
CA GLU A 37 5.83 -4.58 5.00
C GLU A 37 5.40 -5.10 6.38
N GLN A 38 4.59 -6.16 6.45
CA GLN A 38 4.03 -6.66 7.70
C GLN A 38 5.10 -7.13 8.69
N GLY A 39 5.05 -6.56 9.91
CA GLY A 39 5.82 -6.99 11.06
C GLY A 39 5.13 -8.12 11.83
N LYS A 40 5.78 -8.60 12.88
CA LYS A 40 5.24 -9.68 13.74
C LYS A 40 3.99 -9.28 14.54
N GLU A 41 3.69 -7.99 14.64
CA GLU A 41 2.57 -7.41 15.40
C GLU A 41 1.61 -6.61 14.51
N SER A 42 1.71 -6.76 13.19
CA SER A 42 0.85 -6.03 12.26
C SER A 42 -0.57 -6.59 12.29
N ASP A 43 -1.57 -5.71 12.27
CA ASP A 43 -2.95 -6.11 12.04
C ASP A 43 -3.20 -6.24 10.52
N ILE A 44 -4.20 -7.03 10.13
CA ILE A 44 -4.63 -7.15 8.74
C ILE A 44 -5.81 -6.20 8.51
N ASP A 45 -5.56 -5.10 7.81
CA ASP A 45 -6.59 -4.09 7.53
C ASP A 45 -7.42 -4.48 6.29
N VAL A 46 -8.72 -4.65 6.47
CA VAL A 46 -9.66 -5.03 5.41
C VAL A 46 -10.78 -4.00 5.33
N PHE A 47 -10.98 -3.43 4.15
CA PHE A 47 -12.09 -2.53 3.85
C PHE A 47 -13.19 -3.30 3.10
N ILE A 48 -14.42 -3.16 3.56
CA ILE A 48 -15.60 -3.78 2.99
C ILE A 48 -16.46 -2.64 2.42
N ASP A 49 -16.43 -2.53 1.10
CA ASP A 49 -17.15 -1.49 0.38
C ASP A 49 -18.62 -1.88 0.20
N THR A 50 -19.51 -1.00 0.63
CA THR A 50 -20.96 -1.14 0.53
C THR A 50 -21.59 0.24 0.36
N PRO A 51 -22.75 0.38 -0.31
CA PRO A 51 -23.46 1.66 -0.34
C PRO A 51 -23.71 2.21 1.07
N GLU A 52 -23.62 3.52 1.25
CA GLU A 52 -23.79 4.18 2.55
C GLU A 52 -25.08 3.77 3.27
N THR A 53 -26.16 3.58 2.51
CA THR A 53 -27.48 3.14 3.02
C THR A 53 -27.50 1.74 3.62
N ARG A 54 -26.49 0.91 3.32
CA ARG A 54 -26.37 -0.49 3.76
C ARG A 54 -25.26 -0.72 4.79
N VAL A 55 -24.44 0.29 5.11
CA VAL A 55 -23.30 0.18 6.03
C VAL A 55 -23.69 -0.52 7.33
N LYS A 56 -24.73 -0.05 8.04
CA LYS A 56 -25.16 -0.65 9.31
C LYS A 56 -25.58 -2.12 9.18
N ALA A 57 -26.24 -2.49 8.07
CA ALA A 57 -26.66 -3.86 7.83
C ALA A 57 -25.44 -4.76 7.62
N VAL A 58 -24.50 -4.32 6.78
CA VAL A 58 -23.26 -5.04 6.50
C VAL A 58 -22.38 -5.11 7.75
N GLU A 59 -22.28 -4.06 8.57
CA GLU A 59 -21.55 -4.09 9.85
C GLU A 59 -22.05 -5.20 10.79
N MET A 60 -23.36 -5.46 10.83
CA MET A 60 -23.90 -6.57 11.63
C MET A 60 -23.47 -7.92 11.09
N VAL A 61 -23.48 -8.08 9.76
CA VAL A 61 -23.04 -9.31 9.09
C VAL A 61 -21.55 -9.54 9.28
N VAL A 62 -20.74 -8.49 9.19
CA VAL A 62 -19.30 -8.54 9.41
C VAL A 62 -18.99 -8.93 10.85
N LYS A 63 -19.68 -8.34 11.84
CA LYS A 63 -19.53 -8.73 13.25
C LYS A 63 -19.91 -10.19 13.51
N ASP A 64 -20.91 -10.72 12.82
CA ASP A 64 -21.25 -12.13 12.90
C ASP A 64 -20.14 -13.01 12.29
N ALA A 65 -19.66 -12.64 11.10
CA ALA A 65 -18.54 -13.31 10.45
C ALA A 65 -17.27 -13.30 11.32
N GLU A 66 -16.93 -12.18 11.96
CA GLU A 66 -15.81 -12.07 12.91
C GLU A 66 -15.96 -13.05 14.07
N LYS A 67 -17.12 -13.09 14.74
CA LYS A 67 -17.38 -14.04 15.84
C LYS A 67 -17.26 -15.50 15.41
N ARG A 68 -17.77 -15.83 14.23
CA ARG A 68 -17.65 -17.18 13.66
C ARG A 68 -16.20 -17.50 13.31
N PHE A 69 -15.49 -16.50 12.84
CA PHE A 69 -14.09 -16.61 12.50
C PHE A 69 -13.20 -16.79 13.72
N ASP A 70 -13.48 -16.18 14.88
CA ASP A 70 -12.72 -16.42 16.14
C ASP A 70 -12.64 -17.92 16.52
N VAL A 71 -13.66 -18.70 16.17
CA VAL A 71 -13.66 -20.16 16.38
C VAL A 71 -12.70 -20.86 15.43
N ILE A 72 -12.65 -20.42 14.17
CA ILE A 72 -11.77 -20.92 13.11
C ILE A 72 -10.33 -20.41 13.29
N GLU A 73 -10.16 -19.23 13.87
CA GLU A 73 -8.88 -18.62 14.20
C GLU A 73 -8.05 -19.59 15.06
N LYS A 74 -8.68 -20.28 16.02
CA LYS A 74 -8.02 -21.32 16.83
C LYS A 74 -7.44 -22.49 16.02
N LYS A 75 -8.00 -22.80 14.85
CA LYS A 75 -7.47 -23.85 13.95
C LYS A 75 -6.22 -23.35 13.21
N TRP A 76 -6.17 -22.06 12.89
CA TRP A 76 -5.04 -21.44 12.22
C TRP A 76 -3.89 -21.10 13.17
N SER A 77 -4.17 -20.85 14.45
CA SER A 77 -3.14 -20.55 15.45
C SER A 77 -2.20 -21.75 15.66
N VAL A 78 -2.71 -22.97 15.46
CA VAL A 78 -1.92 -24.21 15.44
C VAL A 78 -0.97 -24.27 14.24
N LYS A 79 -1.28 -23.59 13.13
CA LYS A 79 -0.45 -23.54 11.91
C LYS A 79 0.58 -22.41 11.92
N GLY A 80 0.55 -21.51 12.90
CA GLY A 80 1.48 -20.39 13.07
C GLY A 80 0.83 -19.15 13.67
N ARG A 81 1.59 -18.05 13.79
CA ARG A 81 1.12 -16.81 14.41
C ARG A 81 0.08 -16.12 13.52
N LEU A 82 -1.08 -15.81 14.10
CA LEU A 82 -2.14 -15.08 13.44
C LEU A 82 -2.04 -13.59 13.69
N LEU A 83 -2.39 -12.83 12.66
CA LEU A 83 -2.55 -11.39 12.72
C LEU A 83 -4.06 -11.13 12.78
N PRO A 84 -4.55 -10.29 13.70
CA PRO A 84 -5.97 -10.03 13.82
C PRO A 84 -6.46 -9.30 12.57
N ILE A 85 -7.65 -9.65 12.10
CA ILE A 85 -8.30 -8.94 10.99
C ILE A 85 -9.04 -7.75 11.58
N ARG A 86 -8.70 -6.55 11.14
CA ARG A 86 -9.47 -5.34 11.42
C ARG A 86 -10.31 -4.99 10.20
N THR A 87 -11.62 -5.03 10.38
CA THR A 87 -12.56 -4.69 9.31
C THR A 87 -13.03 -3.24 9.43
N ILE A 88 -13.17 -2.59 8.30
CA ILE A 88 -13.82 -1.29 8.16
C ILE A 88 -14.92 -1.44 7.12
N VAL A 89 -16.16 -1.11 7.49
CA VAL A 89 -17.29 -1.12 6.57
C VAL A 89 -17.63 0.32 6.20
N GLY A 90 -17.79 0.59 4.90
CA GLY A 90 -18.11 1.94 4.46
C GLY A 90 -18.35 2.04 2.96
N ASP A 91 -18.79 3.23 2.53
CA ASP A 91 -18.90 3.55 1.12
C ASP A 91 -17.60 4.14 0.60
N LEU A 92 -16.87 3.42 -0.25
CA LEU A 92 -15.58 3.87 -0.80
C LEU A 92 -15.68 5.21 -1.56
N THR A 93 -16.87 5.53 -2.08
CA THR A 93 -17.13 6.79 -2.79
C THR A 93 -17.30 7.99 -1.85
N SER A 94 -17.58 7.75 -0.57
CA SER A 94 -17.77 8.78 0.45
C SER A 94 -16.48 9.58 0.71
N SER A 95 -16.62 10.89 0.90
CA SER A 95 -15.51 11.79 1.23
C SER A 95 -14.84 11.45 2.56
N ARG A 96 -15.57 10.78 3.47
CA ARG A 96 -15.08 10.28 4.76
C ARG A 96 -13.83 9.41 4.62
N TRP A 97 -13.75 8.63 3.54
CA TRP A 97 -12.67 7.67 3.31
C TRP A 97 -11.60 8.19 2.36
N SER A 98 -11.61 9.48 2.00
CA SER A 98 -10.67 10.06 1.04
C SER A 98 -9.20 9.80 1.38
N ALA A 99 -8.82 9.87 2.66
CA ALA A 99 -7.45 9.62 3.11
C ALA A 99 -7.01 8.16 2.93
N VAL A 100 -7.88 7.20 3.25
CA VAL A 100 -7.59 5.75 3.16
C VAL A 100 -7.79 5.23 1.73
N ARG A 101 -8.63 5.90 0.94
CA ARG A 101 -8.94 5.53 -0.44
C ARG A 101 -7.72 5.58 -1.34
N SER A 102 -6.82 6.56 -1.16
CA SER A 102 -5.58 6.58 -1.94
C SER A 102 -4.73 5.33 -1.70
N ASP A 103 -4.54 4.96 -0.42
CA ASP A 103 -3.78 3.77 -0.04
C ASP A 103 -4.41 2.50 -0.64
N MET A 104 -5.75 2.40 -0.63
CA MET A 104 -6.48 1.28 -1.23
C MET A 104 -6.34 1.23 -2.76
N ILE A 105 -6.41 2.37 -3.45
CA ILE A 105 -6.28 2.38 -4.92
C ILE A 105 -4.84 2.09 -5.35
N SER A 106 -3.86 2.55 -4.57
CA SER A 106 -2.44 2.41 -4.90
C SER A 106 -1.87 1.04 -4.62
N THR A 107 -2.21 0.47 -3.46
CA THR A 107 -1.57 -0.74 -2.93
C THR A 107 -2.55 -1.82 -2.54
N GLY A 108 -3.85 -1.51 -2.52
CA GLY A 108 -4.87 -2.43 -2.07
C GLY A 108 -4.97 -3.67 -2.96
N ILE A 109 -5.18 -4.81 -2.32
CA ILE A 109 -5.41 -6.08 -3.00
C ILE A 109 -6.91 -6.38 -2.90
N MET A 110 -7.58 -6.42 -4.06
CA MET A 110 -8.98 -6.79 -4.13
C MET A 110 -9.15 -8.29 -3.87
N LEU A 111 -9.74 -8.64 -2.73
CA LEU A 111 -10.06 -10.02 -2.34
C LEU A 111 -11.39 -10.48 -2.93
N PHE A 112 -12.32 -9.53 -3.12
CA PHE A 112 -13.61 -9.72 -3.77
C PHE A 112 -14.05 -8.43 -4.44
N GLY A 113 -14.75 -8.53 -5.56
CA GLY A 113 -15.39 -7.40 -6.23
C GLY A 113 -15.60 -7.68 -7.70
N LYS A 114 -16.40 -6.84 -8.35
CA LYS A 114 -16.46 -6.85 -9.82
C LYS A 114 -15.12 -6.38 -10.35
N PHE A 115 -14.58 -7.10 -11.32
CA PHE A 115 -13.39 -6.66 -12.03
C PHE A 115 -13.71 -5.40 -12.84
N GLU A 116 -13.30 -4.24 -12.34
CA GLU A 116 -13.34 -2.98 -13.05
C GLU A 116 -11.94 -2.69 -13.59
N ARG A 117 -11.80 -2.75 -14.91
CA ARG A 117 -10.51 -2.50 -15.56
C ARG A 117 -10.24 -1.00 -15.54
N MET A 118 -9.21 -0.56 -14.84
CA MET A 118 -8.62 0.76 -15.03
C MET A 118 -8.28 0.95 -16.53
N PRO A 119 -8.37 2.16 -17.10
CA PRO A 119 -7.95 2.40 -18.47
C PRO A 119 -6.52 1.88 -18.65
N GLU A 120 -6.32 1.02 -19.67
CA GLU A 120 -5.00 0.48 -19.97
C GLU A 120 -4.00 1.64 -20.06
N LYS A 121 -2.87 1.52 -19.35
CA LYS A 121 -1.73 2.45 -19.29
C LYS A 121 -1.74 3.57 -18.24
N LEU A 122 -2.76 3.69 -17.39
CA LEU A 122 -2.67 4.61 -16.24
C LEU A 122 -1.92 3.95 -15.08
N ARG A 123 -0.75 4.48 -14.73
CA ARG A 123 0.04 4.08 -13.56
C ARG A 123 0.04 5.16 -12.48
N HIS A 124 -0.01 4.73 -11.23
CA HIS A 124 -0.06 5.61 -10.07
C HIS A 124 1.36 5.85 -9.52
N TYR A 125 1.75 7.12 -9.42
CA TYR A 125 3.05 7.57 -8.92
C TYR A 125 2.90 8.55 -7.77
N ALA A 126 3.91 8.59 -6.91
CA ALA A 126 4.18 9.69 -6.00
C ALA A 126 5.20 10.65 -6.63
N LEU A 127 4.82 11.91 -6.77
CA LEU A 127 5.69 13.02 -7.13
C LEU A 127 6.30 13.61 -5.86
N PHE A 128 7.59 13.39 -5.66
CA PHE A 128 8.37 13.97 -4.58
C PHE A 128 9.02 15.26 -5.06
N SER A 129 8.79 16.37 -4.38
CA SER A 129 9.53 17.62 -4.55
C SER A 129 10.31 17.91 -3.28
N TYR A 130 11.63 18.09 -3.38
CA TYR A 130 12.49 18.27 -2.21
C TYR A 130 13.44 19.46 -2.35
N SER A 131 13.91 19.98 -1.22
CA SER A 131 14.97 20.97 -1.18
C SER A 131 16.24 20.39 -0.57
N LEU A 132 17.37 20.81 -1.12
CA LEU A 132 18.70 20.54 -0.54
C LEU A 132 19.23 21.73 0.27
N SER A 133 18.45 22.81 0.40
CA SER A 133 18.81 23.98 1.20
C SER A 133 19.05 23.57 2.66
N GLY A 134 20.11 24.11 3.27
CA GLY A 134 20.45 23.81 4.67
C GLY A 134 21.25 22.53 4.91
N LEU A 135 21.44 21.67 3.89
CA LEU A 135 22.34 20.52 4.00
C LEU A 135 23.79 20.90 3.72
N PHE A 136 24.70 20.31 4.50
CA PHE A 136 26.13 20.37 4.20
C PHE A 136 26.44 19.66 2.89
N GLN A 137 27.49 20.13 2.20
CA GLN A 137 27.86 19.59 0.88
C GLN A 137 28.11 18.07 0.91
N ARG A 138 28.68 17.56 2.00
CA ARG A 138 28.90 16.12 2.21
C ARG A 138 27.59 15.34 2.21
N ASP A 139 26.57 15.83 2.92
CA ASP A 139 25.28 15.15 3.07
C ASP A 139 24.46 15.23 1.77
N LYS A 140 24.52 16.38 1.08
CA LYS A 140 23.96 16.53 -0.28
C LYS A 140 24.51 15.48 -1.22
N MET A 141 25.84 15.36 -1.29
CA MET A 141 26.48 14.41 -2.18
C MET A 141 26.19 12.96 -1.79
N ARG A 142 26.10 12.65 -0.49
CA ARG A 142 25.71 11.33 -0.01
C ARG A 142 24.30 10.98 -0.49
N LEU A 143 23.33 11.87 -0.25
CA LEU A 143 21.94 11.67 -0.69
C LEU A 143 21.85 11.47 -2.20
N LEU A 144 22.46 12.36 -2.99
CA LEU A 144 22.41 12.31 -4.45
C LEU A 144 23.00 11.00 -4.99
N ARG A 145 24.11 10.53 -4.42
CA ARG A 145 24.72 9.24 -4.80
C ARG A 145 23.85 8.05 -4.41
N THR A 146 23.17 8.09 -3.28
CA THR A 146 22.23 7.04 -2.89
C THR A 146 20.99 7.04 -3.80
N LEU A 147 20.48 8.21 -4.16
CA LEU A 147 19.28 8.36 -4.99
C LEU A 147 19.51 7.97 -6.45
N PHE A 148 20.56 8.53 -7.06
CA PHE A 148 20.79 8.42 -8.51
C PHE A 148 21.92 7.46 -8.87
N GLY A 149 22.64 6.93 -7.87
CA GLY A 149 23.83 6.13 -8.11
C GLY A 149 25.04 6.99 -8.45
N TYR A 150 26.15 6.33 -8.73
CA TYR A 150 27.37 6.97 -9.20
C TYR A 150 28.30 5.97 -9.89
N SER A 151 29.13 6.47 -10.80
CA SER A 151 30.23 5.70 -11.37
C SER A 151 31.54 6.10 -10.71
N SER A 152 32.39 5.13 -10.41
CA SER A 152 33.78 5.36 -10.00
C SER A 152 34.75 4.67 -10.94
N LYS A 153 35.84 5.34 -11.30
CA LYS A 153 36.89 4.76 -12.14
C LYS A 153 38.08 4.38 -11.27
N LYS A 154 38.51 3.12 -11.34
CA LYS A 154 39.70 2.62 -10.64
C LYS A 154 40.57 1.88 -11.66
N LYS A 155 41.69 2.50 -12.04
CA LYS A 155 42.53 2.09 -13.19
C LYS A 155 41.68 2.06 -14.48
N ASP A 156 41.69 0.96 -15.21
CA ASP A 156 40.94 0.76 -16.45
C ASP A 156 39.51 0.22 -16.26
N ARG A 157 39.04 0.09 -15.01
CA ARG A 157 37.68 -0.41 -14.72
C ARG A 157 36.77 0.69 -14.19
N THR A 158 35.58 0.78 -14.76
CA THR A 158 34.48 1.64 -14.28
C THR A 158 33.52 0.79 -13.48
N TYR A 159 33.29 1.17 -12.23
CA TYR A 159 32.32 0.54 -11.33
C TYR A 159 31.08 1.44 -11.28
N VAL A 160 29.94 0.89 -11.69
CA VAL A 160 28.65 1.58 -11.64
C VAL A 160 27.92 1.11 -10.40
N HIS A 161 27.55 2.05 -9.54
CA HIS A 161 26.67 1.82 -8.40
C HIS A 161 25.28 2.31 -8.76
N GLU A 162 24.32 1.39 -8.81
CA GLU A 162 22.92 1.72 -9.08
C GLU A 162 22.32 2.56 -7.94
N GLY A 163 21.53 3.56 -8.31
CA GLY A 163 20.79 4.39 -7.35
C GLY A 163 19.45 3.78 -6.98
N LEU A 164 18.94 4.15 -5.79
CA LEU A 164 17.62 3.74 -5.33
C LEU A 164 16.54 4.01 -6.39
N LEU A 165 16.59 5.17 -7.05
CA LEU A 165 15.55 5.59 -7.99
C LEU A 165 15.46 4.63 -9.19
N THR A 166 16.59 4.17 -9.71
CA THR A 166 16.63 3.18 -10.81
C THR A 166 16.13 1.82 -10.33
N ALA A 167 16.61 1.37 -9.16
CA ALA A 167 16.27 0.06 -8.61
C ALA A 167 14.76 -0.13 -8.34
N ILE A 168 14.04 0.95 -8.02
CA ILE A 168 12.60 0.92 -7.75
C ILE A 168 11.74 1.28 -8.96
N GLY A 169 12.32 1.45 -10.15
CA GLY A 169 11.60 1.87 -11.36
C GLY A 169 11.06 3.30 -11.30
N GLY A 170 11.68 4.16 -10.48
CA GLY A 170 11.40 5.59 -10.45
C GLY A 170 12.14 6.37 -11.52
N ALA A 171 11.72 7.62 -11.73
CA ALA A 171 12.31 8.51 -12.71
C ALA A 171 12.55 9.89 -12.12
N LYS A 172 13.64 10.53 -12.54
CA LYS A 172 13.82 11.96 -12.28
C LYS A 172 12.91 12.72 -13.24
N PHE A 173 12.02 13.56 -12.70
CA PHE A 173 11.08 14.31 -13.52
C PHE A 173 11.71 15.64 -13.98
N TYR A 174 12.01 16.54 -13.04
CA TYR A 174 12.69 17.80 -13.31
C TYR A 174 13.27 18.40 -12.03
N GLY A 175 14.42 19.10 -12.10
CA GLY A 175 15.02 19.73 -10.92
C GLY A 175 15.22 18.76 -9.75
N ASN A 176 14.70 19.14 -8.58
CA ASN A 176 14.61 18.30 -7.38
C ASN A 176 13.21 17.65 -7.26
N ALA A 177 12.68 17.13 -8.37
CA ALA A 177 11.44 16.39 -8.42
C ALA A 177 11.64 14.97 -8.95
N LEU A 178 11.02 14.00 -8.29
CA LEU A 178 11.10 12.57 -8.60
C LEU A 178 9.70 12.00 -8.78
N LEU A 179 9.54 11.13 -9.77
CA LEU A 179 8.39 10.25 -9.90
C LEU A 179 8.79 8.88 -9.39
N VAL A 180 8.01 8.35 -8.45
CA VAL A 180 8.25 7.06 -7.83
C VAL A 180 6.96 6.25 -7.90
N PRO A 181 6.98 4.99 -8.37
CA PRO A 181 5.81 4.14 -8.30
C PRO A 181 5.23 4.16 -6.88
N ILE A 182 3.92 4.34 -6.75
CA ILE A 182 3.28 4.62 -5.46
C ILE A 182 3.57 3.52 -4.42
N GLU A 183 3.63 2.28 -4.87
CA GLU A 183 3.97 1.08 -4.09
C GLU A 183 5.42 1.07 -3.58
N LYS A 184 6.30 1.90 -4.15
CA LYS A 184 7.70 2.09 -3.75
C LYS A 184 7.98 3.42 -3.06
N SER A 185 6.96 4.26 -2.88
CA SER A 185 7.10 5.60 -2.30
C SER A 185 7.72 5.61 -0.90
N ARG A 186 7.43 4.60 -0.07
CA ARG A 186 7.97 4.48 1.30
C ARG A 186 9.48 4.35 1.35
N GLU A 187 10.11 3.71 0.37
CA GLU A 187 11.57 3.56 0.32
C GLU A 187 12.25 4.93 0.19
N VAL A 188 11.68 5.80 -0.63
CA VAL A 188 12.16 7.18 -0.84
C VAL A 188 11.86 8.05 0.37
N GLN A 189 10.70 7.89 1.01
CA GLN A 189 10.39 8.59 2.28
C GLN A 189 11.39 8.24 3.38
N LYS A 190 11.73 6.96 3.56
CA LYS A 190 12.74 6.50 4.53
C LYS A 190 14.11 7.13 4.25
N LEU A 191 14.53 7.19 2.98
CA LEU A 191 15.78 7.84 2.59
C LEU A 191 15.78 9.33 2.93
N PHE A 192 14.71 10.06 2.60
CA PHE A 192 14.62 11.49 2.91
C PHE A 192 14.57 11.76 4.41
N ALA A 193 13.82 10.97 5.18
CA ALA A 193 13.78 11.05 6.63
C ALA A 193 15.18 10.84 7.25
N SER A 194 15.92 9.83 6.79
CA SER A 194 17.30 9.58 7.26
C SER A 194 18.28 10.72 6.92
N SER A 195 17.96 11.50 5.89
CA SER A 195 18.72 12.66 5.44
C SER A 195 18.20 13.99 5.97
N LYS A 196 17.23 13.96 6.92
CA LYS A 196 16.57 15.14 7.50
C LYS A 196 15.94 16.08 6.46
N ILE A 197 15.43 15.50 5.38
CA ILE A 197 14.67 16.20 4.35
C ILE A 197 13.19 15.87 4.53
N THR A 198 12.36 16.90 4.53
CA THR A 198 10.89 16.76 4.44
C THR A 198 10.46 17.09 3.02
N PRO A 199 10.16 16.08 2.17
CA PRO A 199 9.68 16.33 0.82
C PRO A 199 8.22 16.76 0.82
N HIS A 200 7.83 17.56 -0.17
CA HIS A 200 6.43 17.69 -0.55
C HIS A 200 6.05 16.52 -1.46
N ILE A 201 5.00 15.78 -1.12
CA ILE A 201 4.56 14.60 -1.86
C ILE A 201 3.19 14.89 -2.46
N ARG A 202 3.02 14.62 -3.75
CA ARG A 202 1.72 14.65 -4.43
C ARG A 202 1.51 13.33 -5.17
N GLU A 203 0.28 12.86 -5.17
CA GLU A 203 -0.12 11.69 -5.97
C GLU A 203 -0.45 12.13 -7.39
N VAL A 204 0.02 11.35 -8.37
CA VAL A 204 -0.19 11.62 -9.79
C VAL A 204 -0.45 10.33 -10.55
N TRP A 205 -1.34 10.40 -11.54
CA TRP A 205 -1.62 9.30 -12.46
C TRP A 205 -1.05 9.64 -13.83
N ILE A 206 -0.15 8.81 -14.32
CA ILE A 206 0.57 9.02 -15.57
C ILE A 206 0.13 7.96 -16.56
N ARG A 207 -0.18 8.39 -17.78
CA ARG A 207 -0.44 7.49 -18.90
C ARG A 207 0.88 7.15 -19.58
N GLU A 208 1.24 5.87 -19.64
CA GLU A 208 2.38 5.34 -20.41
C GLU A 208 2.06 5.07 -21.89
#